data_AF-A0A1L9ATY9-F1
#
_entry.id   AF-A0A1L9ATY9-F1
#
_cell.length_a   1.000
_cell.length_b   1.000
_cell.length_c   1.000
_cell.angle_alpha   90.00
_cell.angle_beta   90.00
_cell.angle_gamma   90.00
#
_symmetry.space_group_name_H-M   'P 1'
#
loop_
_entity.id
_entity.type
_entity.pdbx_description
1 polymer ?
#
loop_
_entity_poly.entity_id
_entity_poly.type
_entity_poly.pdbx_seq_one_letter_code
_entity_poly.pdbx_strand_id
1 'polypeptide(L)' 'MPRPYSVDLRERAVAAYRRGGRTLEEVAAEFSVCSKTLAHWLKLEDGTGSLEPRPRGGGNL' A
#
# COMPACT_ATOMS: atom_id res chain seq x y z
N MET A 1 -17.48 5.81 -10.22
CA MET A 1 -16.19 6.40 -9.80
C MET A 1 -15.24 5.25 -9.49
N PRO A 2 -14.08 5.13 -10.14
CA PRO A 2 -13.10 4.11 -9.76
C PRO A 2 -12.69 4.38 -8.31
N ARG A 3 -13.01 3.43 -7.43
CA ARG A 3 -12.74 3.53 -6.00
C ARG A 3 -11.21 3.59 -5.83
N PRO A 4 -10.64 4.65 -5.26
CA PRO A 4 -9.21 4.67 -4.98
C PRO A 4 -8.89 3.46 -4.10
N TYR A 5 -7.83 2.72 -4.44
CA TYR A 5 -7.35 1.60 -3.63
C TYR A 5 -7.25 2.04 -2.17
N SER A 6 -7.99 1.35 -1.28
CA SER A 6 -8.07 1.64 0.15
C SER A 6 -6.68 1.74 0.75
N VAL A 7 -6.49 2.68 1.68
CA VAL A 7 -5.23 2.89 2.42
C VAL A 7 -4.75 1.58 3.04
N ASP A 8 -5.72 0.87 3.62
CA ASP A 8 -5.54 -0.44 4.24
C ASP A 8 -4.84 -1.44 3.30
N LEU A 9 -5.19 -1.43 2.01
CA LEU A 9 -4.55 -2.30 1.01
C LEU A 9 -3.08 -1.91 0.81
N ARG A 10 -2.78 -0.61 0.77
CA ARG A 10 -1.43 -0.08 0.55
C ARG A 10 -0.53 -0.38 1.74
N GLU A 11 -1.04 -0.10 2.94
CA GLU A 11 -0.34 -0.37 4.19
C GLU A 11 -0.12 -1.87 4.38
N ARG A 12 -1.12 -2.71 4.11
CA ARG A 12 -0.96 -4.17 4.21
C ARG A 12 0.03 -4.71 3.18
N ALA A 13 0.05 -4.18 1.96
CA ALA A 13 1.03 -4.59 0.96
C ALA A 13 2.45 -4.16 1.34
N VAL A 14 2.65 -2.92 1.80
CA VAL A 14 3.97 -2.44 2.22
C VAL A 14 4.43 -3.14 3.51
N ALA A 15 3.54 -3.36 4.47
CA ALA A 15 3.84 -4.13 5.68
C ALA A 15 4.19 -5.59 5.35
N ALA A 16 3.49 -6.22 4.41
CA ALA A 16 3.81 -7.58 3.94
C ALA A 16 5.20 -7.64 3.31
N TYR A 17 5.58 -6.64 2.51
CA TYR A 17 6.93 -6.51 1.96
C TYR A 17 7.98 -6.27 3.06
N ARG A 18 7.71 -5.37 4.02
CA ARG A 18 8.59 -5.06 5.16
C ARG A 18 8.79 -6.24 6.11
N ARG A 19 7.80 -7.12 6.24
CA ARG A 19 7.88 -8.36 7.03
C ARG A 19 8.98 -9.29 6.50
N GLY A 20 9.41 -9.08 5.25
CA GLY A 20 10.49 -9.82 4.62
C GLY A 20 10.06 -11.21 4.15
N GLY A 21 10.90 -11.83 3.31
CA GLY A 21 10.70 -13.19 2.83
C GLY A 21 9.89 -13.33 1.54
N ARG A 22 9.49 -12.23 0.89
CA ARG A 22 8.86 -12.23 -0.44
C ARG A 22 9.40 -11.09 -1.30
N THR A 23 9.35 -11.28 -2.62
CA THR A 23 9.71 -10.20 -3.54
C THR A 23 8.58 -9.19 -3.71
N LEU A 24 8.93 -8.02 -4.24
CA LEU A 24 7.98 -6.94 -4.53
C LEU A 24 6.88 -7.40 -5.50
N GLU A 25 7.20 -8.33 -6.40
CA GLU A 25 6.26 -8.92 -7.36
C GLU A 25 5.30 -9.91 -6.71
N GLU A 26 5.79 -10.74 -5.79
CA GLU A 26 4.94 -11.70 -5.06
C GLU A 26 3.94 -10.98 -4.15
N VAL A 27 4.39 -9.96 -3.44
CA VAL A 27 3.50 -9.13 -2.62
C VAL A 27 2.52 -8.37 -3.53
N ALA A 28 2.97 -7.84 -4.66
CA ALA A 28 2.06 -7.16 -5.58
C ALA A 28 0.98 -8.11 -6.14
N ALA A 29 1.35 -9.34 -6.49
CA ALA A 29 0.43 -10.37 -6.96
C ALA A 29 -0.61 -10.77 -5.89
N GLU A 30 -0.17 -10.93 -4.63
CA GLU A 30 -1.07 -11.23 -3.50
C GLU A 30 -2.14 -10.15 -3.30
N PHE A 31 -1.78 -8.89 -3.51
CA PHE A 31 -2.69 -7.76 -3.37
C PHE A 31 -3.38 -7.35 -4.69
N SER A 32 -3.17 -8.09 -5.79
CA SER A 32 -3.68 -7.77 -7.13
C SER A 32 -3.33 -6.33 -7.58
N VAL A 33 -2.10 -5.91 -7.28
CA VAL A 33 -1.55 -4.62 -7.69
C VAL A 33 -0.33 -4.82 -8.57
N CYS A 34 0.06 -3.79 -9.31
CA CYS A 34 1.31 -3.83 -10.06
C CYS A 34 2.50 -3.64 -9.11
N SER A 35 3.60 -4.36 -9.33
CA SER A 35 4.86 -4.20 -8.59
C SER A 35 5.40 -2.78 -8.67
N LYS A 36 5.19 -2.09 -9.79
CA LYS A 36 5.53 -0.66 -9.93
C LYS A 36 4.71 0.25 -9.00
N THR A 37 3.45 -0.10 -8.74
CA THR A 37 2.58 0.61 -7.79
C THR A 37 3.06 0.41 -6.36
N LEU A 38 3.42 -0.83 -5.99
CA LEU A 38 3.97 -1.14 -4.67
C LEU A 38 5.32 -0.43 -4.45
N ALA A 39 6.19 -0.38 -5.46
CA ALA A 39 7.45 0.36 -5.40
C ALA A 39 7.24 1.87 -5.25
N HIS A 40 6.18 2.41 -5.86
CA HIS A 40 5.80 3.81 -5.68
C HIS A 40 5.30 4.10 -4.26
N TRP A 41 4.54 3.18 -3.66
CA TRP A 41 4.12 3.28 -2.25
C TRP A 41 5.31 3.27 -1.30
N LEU A 42 6.27 2.36 -1.49
CA LEU A 42 7.50 2.33 -0.69
C LEU A 42 8.28 3.64 -0.76
N LYS A 43 8.40 4.25 -1.96
CA LYS A 43 9.03 5.57 -2.13
C LYS A 43 8.25 6.71 -1.46
N LEU A 44 6.93 6.64 -1.50
CA LEU A 44 6.04 7.58 -0.83
C LEU A 44 6.18 7.48 0.70
N GLU A 45 6.22 6.26 1.24
CA GLU A 45 6.49 6.01 2.66
C GLU A 45 7.86 6.57 3.07
N ASP A 46 8.90 6.29 2.30
CA ASP A 46 10.27 6.73 2.59
C ASP A 46 10.43 8.25 2.53
N GLY A 47 9.85 8.89 1.51
CA GLY A 47 9.95 10.34 1.32
C GLY A 47 9.01 11.17 2.20
N THR A 48 7.83 10.64 2.53
CA THR A 48 6.77 11.39 3.23
C THR A 48 6.53 10.89 4.65
N GLY A 49 7.05 9.73 5.02
CA GLY A 49 6.76 9.06 6.30
C GLY A 49 5.34 8.51 6.41
N SER A 50 4.51 8.65 5.38
CA SER A 50 3.09 8.33 5.42
C SER A 50 2.62 7.66 4.13
N LEU A 51 2.02 6.48 4.27
CA LEU A 51 1.26 5.80 3.21
C LEU A 51 -0.22 6.22 3.18
N GLU A 52 -0.63 7.06 4.13
CA GLU A 52 -1.97 7.58 4.24
C GLU A 52 -2.28 8.53 3.07
N PRO A 53 -3.31 8.28 2.23
CA PRO A 53 -3.97 9.37 1.55
C PRO A 53 -4.64 10.25 2.60
N ARG A 54 -4.60 11.57 2.40
CA ARG A 54 -5.23 12.59 3.26
C ARG A 54 -6.57 12.07 3.81
N PRO A 55 -6.81 12.14 5.13
CA PRO A 55 -7.92 11.45 5.78
C PRO A 55 -9.25 11.89 5.15
N ARG A 56 -9.98 10.93 4.58
CA ARG A 56 -11.43 11.02 4.51
C ARG A 56 -11.98 10.01 5.50
N GLY A 57 -12.22 10.50 6.73
CA GLY A 57 -13.15 9.97 7.72
C GLY A 57 -13.01 8.49 8.04
N GLY A 58 -12.20 8.16 9.05
CA GLY A 58 -12.45 6.97 9.84
C GLY A 58 -13.80 7.09 10.56
N GLY A 59 -14.42 5.94 10.85
CA GLY A 59 -15.54 5.89 11.77
C GLY A 59 -16.59 4.86 11.38
N ASN A 60 -16.36 3.63 11.83
CA ASN A 60 -17.41 2.68 12.11
C ASN A 60 -18.52 3.33 12.97
N LEU A 61 -19.77 3.31 12.49
CA LEU A 61 -21.00 3.30 13.27
C LEU A 61 -22.17 2.85 12.39
#